data_AF-A0A3B8R6Q8-F1
#
_entry.id   AF-A0A3B8R6Q8-F1
#
_cell.length_a   1.000
_cell.length_b   1.000
_cell.length_c   1.000
_cell.angle_alpha   90.00
_cell.angle_beta   90.00
_cell.angle_gamma   90.00
#
_symmetry.space_group_name_H-M   'P 1'
#
loop_
_entity.id
_entity.type
_entity.pdbx_description
1 polymer ?
#
loop_
_entity_poly.entity_id
_entity_poly.type
_entity_poly.pdbx_seq_one_letter_code
_entity_poly.pdbx_strand_id
1 'polypeptide(L)' 'IIQQIEASQLKTDLPDYAPGDTLVVQVRVAEGNRERLQAFEGVV' A
#
# COMPACT_ATOMS: atom_id res chain seq x y z
N ILE A 1 4.24 -20.36 15.24
CA ILE A 1 3.75 -19.20 16.03
C ILE A 1 3.89 -17.90 15.22
N ILE A 2 5.10 -17.49 14.80
CA ILE A 2 5.31 -16.24 14.02
C ILE A 2 4.51 -16.21 12.71
N GLN A 3 4.55 -17.28 11.92
CA GLN A 3 3.81 -17.38 10.65
C GLN A 3 2.28 -17.18 10.78
N GLN A 4 1.68 -17.60 11.91
CA GLN A 4 0.24 -17.43 12.13
C GLN A 4 -0.13 -15.96 12.42
N ILE A 5 0.77 -15.22 13.06
CA ILE A 5 0.59 -13.79 13.34
C ILE A 5 0.79 -12.97 12.07
N GLU A 6 1.78 -13.32 11.24
CA GLU A 6 2.00 -12.68 9.93
C GLU A 6 0.81 -12.87 9.00
N ALA A 7 0.30 -14.10 8.90
CA ALA A 7 -0.87 -14.42 8.07
C ALA A 7 -2.11 -13.59 8.43
N SER A 8 -2.30 -13.27 9.72
CA SER A 8 -3.43 -12.44 10.18
C SER A 8 -3.31 -10.96 9.82
N GLN A 9 -2.10 -10.48 9.49
CA GLN A 9 -1.82 -9.10 9.13
C GLN A 9 -1.67 -8.90 7.62
N LEU A 10 -1.74 -9.98 6.83
CA LEU A 10 -1.69 -9.88 5.37
C LEU A 10 -2.95 -9.19 4.85
N LYS A 11 -2.73 -8.20 3.98
CA LYS A 11 -3.79 -7.52 3.24
C LYS A 11 -4.23 -8.42 2.08
N THR A 12 -5.54 -8.59 1.94
CA THR A 12 -6.16 -9.45 0.92
C THR A 12 -6.71 -8.68 -0.28
N ASP A 13 -6.62 -7.36 -0.24
CA ASP A 13 -7.21 -6.41 -1.20
C ASP A 13 -6.19 -5.78 -2.16
N LEU A 14 -4.98 -6.35 -2.26
CA LEU A 14 -3.99 -5.88 -3.23
C LEU A 14 -4.34 -6.38 -4.64
N PRO A 15 -4.29 -5.51 -5.66
CA PRO A 15 -4.41 -5.94 -7.05
C PRO A 15 -3.15 -6.70 -7.48
N ASP A 16 -3.30 -7.60 -8.45
CA ASP A 16 -2.16 -8.21 -9.13
C ASP A 16 -1.45 -7.15 -9.99
N TYR A 17 -0.11 -7.10 -9.93
CA TYR A 17 0.73 -6.22 -10.74
C TYR A 17 2.04 -6.92 -11.11
N ALA A 18 2.64 -6.51 -12.22
CA ALA A 18 3.90 -7.06 -12.73
C ALA A 18 4.96 -5.96 -12.94
N PRO A 19 6.25 -6.33 -13.03
CA PRO A 19 7.30 -5.38 -13.40
C PRO A 19 7.02 -4.75 -14.77
N GLY A 20 7.13 -3.42 -14.85
CA GLY A 20 6.80 -2.62 -16.03
C GLY A 20 5.39 -2.01 -16.02
N ASP A 21 4.52 -2.38 -15.08
CA ASP A 21 3.20 -1.77 -14.95
C ASP A 21 3.30 -0.36 -14.34
N THR A 22 2.42 0.54 -14.78
CA THR A 22 2.27 1.87 -14.16
C THR A 22 1.22 1.80 -13.06
N LEU A 23 1.62 2.06 -11.82
CA LEU A 23 0.75 2.02 -10.65
C LEU A 23 0.56 3.41 -10.06
N VAL A 24 -0.66 3.66 -9.58
CA VAL A 24 -1.00 4.84 -8.78
C VAL A 24 -1.26 4.38 -7.34
N VAL A 25 -0.37 4.74 -6.43
CA VAL A 25 -0.44 4.38 -5.01
C VAL A 25 -0.92 5.58 -4.21
N GLN A 26 -2.03 5.43 -3.47
CA GLN A 26 -2.51 6.45 -2.54
C GLN A 26 -1.87 6.24 -1.16
N VAL A 27 -0.98 7.14 -0.76
CA VAL A 27 -0.34 7.13 0.55
C VAL A 27 -1.10 8.06 1.48
N ARG A 28 -1.38 7.59 2.70
CA ARG A 28 -1.93 8.44 3.77
C ARG A 28 -0.78 9.21 4.42
N VAL A 29 -0.83 10.52 4.35
CA VAL A 29 0.14 11.42 4.96
C VAL A 29 -0.54 12.15 6.12
N ALA A 30 -0.02 11.97 7.33
CA ALA A 30 -0.46 12.65 8.54
C ALA A 30 0.59 13.68 8.97
N GLU A 31 0.23 14.97 8.93
CA GLU A 31 1.09 16.09 9.35
C GLU A 31 0.41 16.81 10.53
N GLY A 32 0.85 16.49 11.75
CA GLY A 32 0.25 17.01 12.97
C GLY A 32 -1.21 16.54 13.13
N ASN A 33 -2.16 17.48 13.03
CA ASN A 33 -3.59 17.21 13.16
C ASN A 33 -4.33 17.02 11.83
N ARG A 34 -3.64 17.04 10.68
CA ARG A 34 -4.28 16.90 9.36
C ARG A 34 -3.80 15.63 8.67
N GLU A 35 -4.76 14.87 8.16
CA GLU A 35 -4.52 13.71 7.32
C GLU A 35 -4.96 14.01 5.88
N ARG A 36 -4.12 13.66 4.90
CA ARG A 36 -4.44 13.73 3.47
C ARG A 36 -4.03 12.45 2.76
N LEU A 37 -4.71 12.12 1.66
CA LEU A 37 -4.24 11.12 0.72
C LEU A 37 -3.40 11.80 -0.35
N GLN A 38 -2.21 11.27 -0.61
CA GLN A 38 -1.33 11.73 -1.67
C GLN A 38 -1.12 10.59 -2.67
N ALA A 39 -1.48 10.82 -3.92
CA ALA A 39 -1.25 9.86 -4.99
C ALA A 39 0.20 9.96 -5.48
N PHE A 40 0.85 8.81 -5.62
CA PHE A 40 2.16 8.65 -6.24
C PHE A 40 2.02 7.72 -7.43
N GLU A 41 2.42 8.19 -8.61
CA GLU A 41 2.41 7.40 -9.83
C GLU A 41 3.86 7.00 -10.19
N GLY A 42 4.06 5.75 -10.58
CA GLY A 42 5.36 5.24 -10.97
C GLY A 42 5.28 3.90 -11.69
N VAL A 43 6.40 3.52 -12.30
CA VAL A 43 6.56 2.20 -12.93
C VAL A 43 7.21 1.25 -11.92
N VAL A 44 6.69 0.02 -11.81
CA VAL A 44 7.23 -1.05 -10.95
C VAL A 44 8.42 -1.74 -11.60
#